data_AF-A0A8T7H4V7-F1
#
_entry.id   AF-A0A8T7H4V7-F1
#
_cell.length_a   1.000
_cell.length_b   1.000
_cell.length_c   1.000
_cell.angle_alpha   90.00
_cell.angle_beta   90.00
_cell.angle_gamma   90.00
#
_symmetry.space_group_name_H-M   'P 1'
#
loop_
_entity.id
_entity.type
_entity.pdbx_description
1 polymer ?
#
loop_
_entity_poly.entity_id
_entity_poly.type
_entity_poly.pdbx_seq_one_letter_code
_entity_poly.pdbx_strand_id
1 'polypeptide(L)'
;MDFAVKDGYVVGLGDYHGKQEYDLDSAYVVPGLIDAHVHIESSLLTPAEYARLVLAHGTTTVIADPHEIANVCGAPGIEYLLTEAARTPLDILIMLPSCVPATPLDAGGAVLTADDLARFRGREGVIGLAEVMNVPGVLTGDPDLTEKMDLFEIIDGHAPLLSGRDLNAYIYAGVQSDHECTTFAEAREKLLRGIYIMIREGSTEQNLRDLLPLVDACTAARCCFATDDRHADMLAREGHIDDCIRKAVACGLEVEQALRMATLSAAGRFGLHDRGAIAPGRLADFCVVDDPDRFRVARTFKRGVAVVDTGYRPPACPAAPLRVRVPEPGDIRITGRGEARVIGIVPGQIVTRDLRYTVDATAIPDTDRDILKAVVTDRYRAGGSGVGLVQGFGLQEGALAGSVSHDSHNIVAVGVDDGEIIRAIGEVVRLGGGLVVVSGDDVTTLPLECAGLMSALPHEEVVGRLGALEEHARRLGAVENPFMYLSFLALTVIPEVRVTERGVFDVRAFEDVPLFL
;
A
#
# COMPACT_ATOMS: atom_id res chain seq x y z
N MET A 1 -26.57 -2.67 -29.03
CA MET A 1 -26.69 -1.23 -28.73
C MET A 1 -25.27 -0.78 -28.66
N ASP A 2 -24.88 0.07 -29.58
CA ASP A 2 -23.47 0.25 -29.89
C ASP A 2 -23.06 1.65 -29.43
N PHE A 3 -21.78 1.95 -29.44
CA PHE A 3 -21.29 3.30 -29.18
C PHE A 3 -20.10 3.61 -30.08
N ALA A 4 -20.01 4.87 -30.49
CA ALA A 4 -18.89 5.34 -31.29
C ALA A 4 -17.83 6.02 -30.42
N VAL A 5 -16.57 5.87 -30.83
CA VAL A 5 -15.43 6.56 -30.23
C VAL A 5 -14.74 7.41 -31.29
N LYS A 6 -14.38 8.64 -30.93
CA LYS A 6 -13.62 9.55 -31.78
C LYS A 6 -12.64 10.35 -30.92
N ASP A 7 -11.39 10.44 -31.37
CA ASP A 7 -10.33 11.23 -30.74
C ASP A 7 -10.13 10.92 -29.24
N GLY A 8 -10.39 9.65 -28.85
CA GLY A 8 -10.28 9.20 -27.47
C GLY A 8 -11.53 9.32 -26.61
N TYR A 9 -12.63 9.88 -27.17
CA TYR A 9 -13.87 10.15 -26.44
C TYR A 9 -15.06 9.38 -27.00
N VAL A 10 -15.99 9.00 -26.12
CA VAL A 10 -17.29 8.46 -26.50
C VAL A 10 -18.11 9.55 -27.17
N VAL A 11 -18.58 9.28 -28.38
CA VAL A 11 -19.44 10.17 -29.17
C VAL A 11 -20.89 10.04 -28.70
N GLY A 12 -21.34 8.81 -28.49
CA GLY A 12 -22.68 8.51 -28.01
C GLY A 12 -23.08 7.07 -28.26
N LEU A 13 -24.24 6.71 -27.72
CA LEU A 13 -24.84 5.39 -27.85
C LEU A 13 -25.85 5.40 -29.00
N GLY A 14 -25.84 4.38 -29.86
CA GLY A 14 -26.70 4.31 -31.04
C GLY A 14 -26.10 3.50 -32.18
N ASP A 15 -26.67 3.67 -33.37
CA ASP A 15 -26.20 3.07 -34.61
C ASP A 15 -25.15 3.98 -35.27
N TYR A 16 -23.91 3.52 -35.33
CA TYR A 16 -22.77 4.27 -35.84
C TYR A 16 -21.86 3.37 -36.69
N HIS A 17 -21.19 3.99 -37.67
CA HIS A 17 -20.14 3.33 -38.46
C HIS A 17 -18.79 4.01 -38.28
N GLY A 18 -17.77 3.19 -38.09
CA GLY A 18 -16.40 3.62 -37.78
C GLY A 18 -15.39 3.30 -38.89
N LYS A 19 -14.19 3.89 -38.81
CA LYS A 19 -13.05 3.46 -39.64
C LYS A 19 -12.54 2.06 -39.24
N GLN A 20 -12.72 1.73 -37.97
CA GLN A 20 -12.45 0.43 -37.37
C GLN A 20 -13.66 0.08 -36.52
N GLU A 21 -14.14 -1.14 -36.65
CA GLU A 21 -15.29 -1.67 -35.92
C GLU A 21 -14.83 -2.91 -35.15
N TYR A 22 -15.24 -2.99 -33.90
CA TYR A 22 -14.97 -4.12 -33.03
C TYR A 22 -16.31 -4.80 -32.74
N ASP A 23 -16.49 -6.01 -33.27
CA ASP A 23 -17.57 -6.87 -32.81
C ASP A 23 -17.18 -7.42 -31.43
N LEU A 24 -18.03 -7.17 -30.44
CA LEU A 24 -17.85 -7.61 -29.06
C LEU A 24 -18.79 -8.78 -28.71
N ASP A 25 -19.44 -9.38 -29.72
CA ASP A 25 -20.33 -10.55 -29.58
C ASP A 25 -21.41 -10.34 -28.51
N SER A 26 -21.55 -11.30 -27.58
CA SER A 26 -22.45 -11.23 -26.41
C SER A 26 -21.74 -10.76 -25.14
N ALA A 27 -20.55 -10.17 -25.26
CA ALA A 27 -19.80 -9.66 -24.11
C ALA A 27 -20.40 -8.36 -23.57
N TYR A 28 -20.08 -8.04 -22.33
CA TYR A 28 -20.52 -6.81 -21.67
C TYR A 28 -19.42 -5.77 -21.73
N VAL A 29 -19.80 -4.51 -21.89
CA VAL A 29 -18.87 -3.39 -21.86
C VAL A 29 -19.15 -2.56 -20.62
N VAL A 30 -18.13 -2.37 -19.80
CA VAL A 30 -18.21 -1.57 -18.57
C VAL A 30 -17.14 -0.47 -18.61
N PRO A 31 -17.36 0.68 -17.95
CA PRO A 31 -16.35 1.73 -17.90
C PRO A 31 -15.04 1.18 -17.29
N GLY A 32 -13.91 1.76 -17.70
CA GLY A 32 -12.61 1.38 -17.17
C GLY A 32 -12.58 1.54 -15.65
N LEU A 33 -12.02 0.54 -14.96
CA LEU A 33 -12.07 0.49 -13.51
C LEU A 33 -11.10 1.51 -12.91
N ILE A 34 -11.45 2.04 -11.74
CA ILE A 34 -10.69 3.03 -11.00
C ILE A 34 -10.36 2.46 -9.63
N ASP A 35 -9.07 2.39 -9.31
CA ASP A 35 -8.63 2.21 -7.94
C ASP A 35 -8.58 3.57 -7.24
N ALA A 36 -9.33 3.70 -6.15
CA ALA A 36 -9.51 4.96 -5.45
C ALA A 36 -8.36 5.30 -4.48
N HIS A 37 -7.51 4.34 -4.11
CA HIS A 37 -6.36 4.57 -3.24
C HIS A 37 -5.40 3.38 -3.35
N VAL A 38 -4.15 3.64 -3.72
CA VAL A 38 -3.11 2.62 -3.86
C VAL A 38 -1.71 3.16 -3.61
N HIS A 39 -0.83 2.29 -3.13
CA HIS A 39 0.61 2.49 -3.11
C HIS A 39 1.24 1.59 -4.16
N ILE A 40 1.70 2.16 -5.29
CA ILE A 40 2.29 1.37 -6.38
C ILE A 40 3.54 0.64 -5.88
N GLU A 41 4.29 1.29 -5.00
CA GLU A 41 5.50 0.76 -4.38
C GLU A 41 5.25 -0.56 -3.65
N SER A 42 4.09 -0.71 -3.02
CA SER A 42 3.68 -1.93 -2.30
C SER A 42 3.42 -3.11 -3.22
N SER A 43 3.25 -2.89 -4.53
CA SER A 43 3.28 -3.99 -5.50
C SER A 43 4.66 -4.59 -5.70
N LEU A 44 5.72 -3.91 -5.24
CA LEU A 44 7.12 -4.22 -5.52
C LEU A 44 7.50 -4.06 -7.01
N LEU A 45 6.64 -3.42 -7.82
CA LEU A 45 6.85 -3.18 -9.25
C LEU A 45 7.07 -1.71 -9.53
N THR A 46 7.86 -1.40 -10.56
CA THR A 46 7.88 -0.02 -11.10
C THR A 46 6.53 0.35 -11.69
N PRO A 47 6.18 1.66 -11.79
CA PRO A 47 4.88 2.09 -12.33
C PRO A 47 4.56 1.55 -13.74
N ALA A 48 5.59 1.35 -14.57
CA ALA A 48 5.45 0.76 -15.90
C ALA A 48 4.98 -0.70 -15.86
N GLU A 49 5.56 -1.52 -14.97
CA GLU A 49 5.15 -2.93 -14.81
C GLU A 49 3.84 -3.07 -14.07
N TYR A 50 3.64 -2.26 -13.03
CA TYR A 50 2.37 -2.19 -12.33
C TYR A 50 1.22 -1.93 -13.32
N ALA A 51 1.39 -0.94 -14.19
CA ALA A 51 0.41 -0.62 -15.21
C ALA A 51 0.14 -1.77 -16.18
N ARG A 52 1.20 -2.45 -16.66
CA ARG A 52 1.05 -3.60 -17.56
C ARG A 52 0.20 -4.70 -16.92
N LEU A 53 0.40 -4.93 -15.62
CA LEU A 53 -0.36 -5.91 -14.85
C LEU A 53 -1.82 -5.48 -14.67
N VAL A 54 -2.09 -4.32 -14.07
CA VAL A 54 -3.47 -3.93 -13.71
C VAL A 54 -4.35 -3.57 -14.91
N LEU A 55 -3.76 -3.15 -16.03
CA LEU A 55 -4.52 -2.95 -17.28
C LEU A 55 -5.05 -4.27 -17.84
N ALA A 56 -4.35 -5.40 -17.62
CA ALA A 56 -4.86 -6.72 -17.99
C ALA A 56 -6.12 -7.10 -17.17
N HIS A 57 -6.29 -6.46 -16.01
CA HIS A 57 -7.43 -6.59 -15.10
C HIS A 57 -8.47 -5.47 -15.24
N GLY A 58 -8.43 -4.68 -16.32
CA GLY A 58 -9.47 -3.70 -16.64
C GLY A 58 -9.36 -2.37 -15.92
N THR A 59 -8.40 -2.21 -15.01
CA THR A 59 -8.14 -0.93 -14.35
C THR A 59 -7.43 0.03 -15.31
N THR A 60 -8.05 1.18 -15.55
CA THR A 60 -7.54 2.22 -16.46
C THR A 60 -7.10 3.49 -15.75
N THR A 61 -7.40 3.60 -14.45
CA THR A 61 -7.00 4.73 -13.62
C THR A 61 -6.70 4.25 -12.20
N VAL A 62 -5.64 4.79 -11.60
CA VAL A 62 -5.35 4.61 -10.19
C VAL A 62 -5.08 5.96 -9.55
N ILE A 63 -5.54 6.12 -8.31
CA ILE A 63 -5.20 7.26 -7.47
C ILE A 63 -4.09 6.81 -6.53
N ALA A 64 -2.87 7.24 -6.82
CA ALA A 64 -1.68 6.74 -6.15
C ALA A 64 -1.15 7.76 -5.15
N ASP A 65 -0.86 7.28 -3.93
CA ASP A 65 -0.08 8.00 -2.94
C ASP A 65 1.37 7.48 -2.95
N PRO A 66 2.35 8.29 -3.41
CA PRO A 66 3.75 7.90 -3.48
C PRO A 66 4.49 8.12 -2.15
N HIS A 67 3.81 7.99 -1.00
CA HIS A 67 4.40 8.31 0.30
C HIS A 67 5.61 7.42 0.59
N GLU A 68 5.65 6.22 0.03
CA GLU A 68 6.74 5.27 0.24
C GLU A 68 8.03 5.81 -0.38
N ILE A 69 8.05 6.04 -1.70
CA ILE A 69 9.25 6.58 -2.35
C ILE A 69 9.58 7.99 -1.85
N ALA A 70 8.58 8.76 -1.42
CA ALA A 70 8.79 10.09 -0.89
C ALA A 70 9.48 10.04 0.48
N ASN A 71 9.14 9.09 1.35
CA ASN A 71 9.88 8.85 2.58
C ASN A 71 11.35 8.48 2.33
N VAL A 72 11.63 7.79 1.23
CA VAL A 72 13.01 7.41 0.86
C VAL A 72 13.79 8.54 0.19
N CYS A 73 13.20 9.14 -0.84
CA CYS A 73 13.88 9.99 -1.81
C CYS A 73 13.41 11.44 -1.78
N GLY A 74 12.36 11.78 -1.01
CA GLY A 74 11.74 13.10 -0.97
C GLY A 74 11.09 13.49 -2.29
N ALA A 75 11.11 14.80 -2.60
CA ALA A 75 10.57 15.33 -3.86
C ALA A 75 11.12 14.63 -5.13
N PRO A 76 12.41 14.25 -5.22
CA PRO A 76 12.91 13.40 -6.31
C PRO A 76 12.16 12.08 -6.52
N GLY A 77 11.64 11.45 -5.46
CA GLY A 77 10.81 10.24 -5.58
C GLY A 77 9.45 10.54 -6.24
N ILE A 78 8.81 11.63 -5.82
CA ILE A 78 7.55 12.11 -6.43
C ILE A 78 7.76 12.46 -7.91
N GLU A 79 8.86 13.14 -8.24
CA GLU A 79 9.25 13.45 -9.63
C GLU A 79 9.40 12.19 -10.49
N TYR A 80 9.98 11.14 -9.93
CA TYR A 80 10.16 9.86 -10.61
C TYR A 80 8.79 9.24 -10.94
N LEU A 81 7.87 9.13 -9.97
CA LEU A 81 6.54 8.57 -10.24
C LEU A 81 5.76 9.40 -11.27
N LEU A 82 5.78 10.73 -11.18
CA LEU A 82 5.13 11.59 -12.18
C LEU A 82 5.71 11.39 -13.59
N THR A 83 7.03 11.20 -13.69
CA THR A 83 7.69 10.96 -14.97
C THR A 83 7.32 9.60 -15.56
N GLU A 84 7.25 8.56 -14.72
CA GLU A 84 6.88 7.21 -15.15
C GLU A 84 5.38 7.09 -15.45
N ALA A 85 4.52 7.79 -14.69
CA ALA A 85 3.09 7.91 -14.97
C ALA A 85 2.82 8.42 -16.39
N ALA A 86 3.59 9.39 -16.86
CA ALA A 86 3.46 9.93 -18.22
C ALA A 86 3.91 8.95 -19.34
N ARG A 87 4.53 7.83 -18.99
CA ARG A 87 5.08 6.84 -19.94
C ARG A 87 4.23 5.58 -20.09
N THR A 88 3.18 5.45 -19.28
CA THR A 88 2.28 4.31 -19.31
C THR A 88 0.89 4.69 -19.86
N PRO A 89 0.17 3.76 -20.51
CA PRO A 89 -1.23 3.98 -20.87
C PRO A 89 -2.19 4.03 -19.66
N LEU A 90 -1.78 3.55 -18.48
CA LEU A 90 -2.56 3.70 -17.25
C LEU A 90 -2.54 5.17 -16.81
N ASP A 91 -3.71 5.75 -16.51
CA ASP A 91 -3.72 7.08 -15.90
C ASP A 91 -3.40 6.93 -14.40
N ILE A 92 -2.17 7.24 -14.01
CA ILE A 92 -1.74 7.31 -12.62
C ILE A 92 -1.89 8.76 -12.15
N LEU A 93 -2.86 9.02 -11.28
CA LEU A 93 -3.11 10.33 -10.70
C LEU A 93 -2.54 10.36 -9.28
N ILE A 94 -1.66 11.32 -9.02
CA ILE A 94 -0.90 11.42 -7.78
C ILE A 94 -1.64 12.28 -6.76
N MET A 95 -1.81 11.73 -5.56
CA MET A 95 -2.09 12.46 -4.33
C MET A 95 -0.76 12.71 -3.62
N LEU A 96 -0.44 13.95 -3.24
CA LEU A 96 0.88 14.24 -2.65
C LEU A 96 0.98 13.75 -1.20
N PRO A 97 2.11 13.14 -0.79
CA PRO A 97 2.28 12.60 0.55
C PRO A 97 2.14 13.66 1.65
N SER A 98 1.23 13.44 2.60
CA SER A 98 0.94 14.42 3.66
C SER A 98 1.95 14.34 4.83
N CYS A 99 2.42 13.14 5.14
CA CYS A 99 3.22 12.83 6.32
C CYS A 99 4.55 12.16 5.92
N VAL A 100 5.53 12.97 5.53
CA VAL A 100 6.90 12.53 5.30
C VAL A 100 7.84 13.32 6.21
N PRO A 101 8.35 12.72 7.30
CA PRO A 101 8.03 11.37 7.80
C PRO A 101 6.61 11.26 8.42
N ALA A 102 6.17 10.02 8.67
CA ALA A 102 4.86 9.72 9.28
C ALA A 102 4.69 10.40 10.65
N THR A 103 5.75 10.37 11.49
CA THR A 103 5.82 11.10 12.75
C THR A 103 7.09 11.96 12.87
N PRO A 104 7.09 13.01 13.70
CA PRO A 104 8.30 13.80 13.95
C PRO A 104 9.46 13.01 14.61
N LEU A 105 9.17 11.84 15.19
CA LEU A 105 10.17 10.98 15.82
C LEU A 105 10.81 10.01 14.83
N ASP A 106 10.20 9.81 13.67
CA ASP A 106 10.69 8.89 12.66
C ASP A 106 11.88 9.45 11.89
N ALA A 107 12.82 8.55 11.55
CA ALA A 107 14.06 8.88 10.88
C ALA A 107 14.08 8.30 9.45
N GLY A 108 13.26 8.86 8.56
CA GLY A 108 13.23 8.50 7.13
C GLY A 108 14.36 9.10 6.29
N GLY A 109 14.28 8.95 4.97
CA GLY A 109 15.23 9.52 4.00
C GLY A 109 14.97 10.99 3.65
N ALA A 110 13.77 11.49 3.95
CA ALA A 110 13.36 12.85 3.64
C ALA A 110 12.46 13.45 4.72
N VAL A 111 12.28 14.76 4.63
CA VAL A 111 11.22 15.53 5.28
C VAL A 111 10.58 16.38 4.18
N LEU A 112 9.26 16.33 4.03
CA LEU A 112 8.53 17.17 3.08
C LEU A 112 7.74 18.23 3.83
N THR A 113 8.04 19.50 3.55
CA THR A 113 7.30 20.65 4.09
C THR A 113 6.17 21.06 3.15
N ALA A 114 5.28 21.94 3.61
CA ALA A 114 4.28 22.58 2.75
C ALA A 114 4.93 23.24 1.50
N ASP A 115 6.07 23.92 1.68
CA ASP A 115 6.82 24.57 0.59
C ASP A 115 7.37 23.58 -0.46
N ASP A 116 7.70 22.35 -0.05
CA ASP A 116 8.14 21.32 -0.99
C ASP A 116 6.97 20.80 -1.83
N LEU A 117 5.80 20.59 -1.20
CA LEU A 117 4.57 20.14 -1.89
C LEU A 117 3.98 21.23 -2.79
N ALA A 118 4.07 22.50 -2.39
CA ALA A 118 3.56 23.64 -3.15
C ALA A 118 4.13 23.72 -4.59
N ARG A 119 5.34 23.18 -4.81
CA ARG A 119 6.00 23.14 -6.13
C ARG A 119 5.31 22.21 -7.13
N PHE A 120 4.53 21.24 -6.63
CA PHE A 120 3.75 20.31 -7.45
C PHE A 120 2.31 20.78 -7.69
N ARG A 121 1.88 21.86 -7.03
CA ARG A 121 0.52 22.38 -7.16
C ARG A 121 0.23 22.79 -8.61
N GLY A 122 -0.86 22.25 -9.16
CA GLY A 122 -1.28 22.51 -10.54
C GLY A 122 -0.45 21.80 -11.61
N ARG A 123 0.49 20.93 -11.22
CA ARG A 123 1.18 20.07 -12.15
C ARG A 123 0.25 18.99 -12.70
N GLU A 124 0.37 18.71 -13.99
CA GLU A 124 -0.38 17.63 -14.64
C GLU A 124 -0.13 16.29 -13.92
N GLY A 125 -1.20 15.56 -13.64
CA GLY A 125 -1.17 14.30 -12.90
C GLY A 125 -1.28 14.44 -11.38
N VAL A 126 -1.08 15.63 -10.78
CA VAL A 126 -1.25 15.85 -9.34
C VAL A 126 -2.65 16.39 -9.06
N ILE A 127 -3.41 15.71 -8.19
CA ILE A 127 -4.83 16.03 -7.99
C ILE A 127 -5.21 16.38 -6.54
N GLY A 128 -4.36 16.11 -5.55
CA GLY A 128 -4.71 16.41 -4.16
C GLY A 128 -3.60 16.09 -3.16
N LEU A 129 -3.97 16.12 -1.88
CA LEU A 129 -3.15 15.69 -0.75
C LEU A 129 -3.59 14.28 -0.34
N ALA A 130 -2.63 13.37 -0.25
CA ALA A 130 -2.85 11.99 0.12
C ALA A 130 -3.19 11.84 1.60
N GLU A 131 -3.24 10.59 2.04
CA GLU A 131 -3.82 10.19 3.31
C GLU A 131 -3.22 10.96 4.51
N VAL A 132 -4.06 11.64 5.28
CA VAL A 132 -3.61 12.43 6.43
C VAL A 132 -3.56 11.54 7.69
N MET A 133 -2.48 10.77 7.82
CA MET A 133 -2.25 9.86 8.95
C MET A 133 -1.93 10.56 10.27
N ASN A 134 -1.40 11.79 10.24
CA ASN A 134 -1.10 12.58 11.45
C ASN A 134 -2.38 13.21 12.05
N VAL A 135 -3.30 12.37 12.51
CA VAL A 135 -4.52 12.78 13.22
C VAL A 135 -4.22 13.68 14.43
N PRO A 136 -3.22 13.41 15.30
CA PRO A 136 -2.88 14.32 16.40
C PRO A 136 -2.52 15.73 15.92
N GLY A 137 -1.76 15.84 14.82
CA GLY A 137 -1.43 17.10 14.18
C GLY A 137 -2.67 17.87 13.74
N VAL A 138 -3.64 17.20 13.10
CA VAL A 138 -4.91 17.82 12.72
C VAL A 138 -5.69 18.33 13.93
N LEU A 139 -5.81 17.52 14.98
CA LEU A 139 -6.60 17.86 16.18
C LEU A 139 -5.98 19.01 16.99
N THR A 140 -4.65 19.12 16.96
CA THR A 140 -3.92 20.17 17.68
C THR A 140 -3.64 21.42 16.84
N GLY A 141 -3.90 21.38 15.53
CA GLY A 141 -3.63 22.47 14.61
C GLY A 141 -2.13 22.65 14.32
N ASP A 142 -1.44 21.55 14.01
CA ASP A 142 -0.03 21.60 13.59
C ASP A 142 0.15 22.56 12.39
N PRO A 143 1.06 23.55 12.47
CA PRO A 143 1.18 24.57 11.43
C PRO A 143 1.58 24.02 10.06
N ASP A 144 2.58 23.12 9.97
CA ASP A 144 3.04 22.60 8.67
C ASP A 144 1.97 21.71 8.03
N LEU A 145 1.29 20.87 8.82
CA LEU A 145 0.19 20.05 8.32
C LEU A 145 -0.99 20.90 7.85
N THR A 146 -1.34 21.96 8.59
CA THR A 146 -2.40 22.89 8.18
C THR A 146 -2.05 23.58 6.87
N GLU A 147 -0.81 24.06 6.73
CA GLU A 147 -0.32 24.68 5.49
C GLU A 147 -0.35 23.70 4.31
N LYS A 148 -0.01 22.42 4.50
CA LYS A 148 -0.13 21.37 3.48
C LYS A 148 -1.58 21.16 3.05
N MET A 149 -2.50 21.06 4.01
CA MET A 149 -3.93 20.86 3.75
C MET A 149 -4.52 22.05 2.97
N ASP A 150 -4.13 23.28 3.28
CA ASP A 150 -4.60 24.49 2.59
C ASP A 150 -4.15 24.60 1.11
N LEU A 151 -3.16 23.80 0.67
CA LEU A 151 -2.68 23.80 -0.71
C LEU A 151 -3.66 23.11 -1.68
N PHE A 152 -4.50 22.19 -1.20
CA PHE A 152 -5.28 21.26 -2.03
C PHE A 152 -6.76 21.21 -1.61
N GLU A 153 -7.64 21.03 -2.59
CA GLU A 153 -9.09 20.92 -2.33
C GLU A 153 -9.54 19.47 -2.07
N ILE A 154 -8.78 18.50 -2.60
CA ILE A 154 -9.00 17.08 -2.43
C ILE A 154 -8.00 16.59 -1.40
N ILE A 155 -8.51 16.11 -0.26
CA ILE A 155 -7.70 15.62 0.86
C ILE A 155 -8.23 14.24 1.26
N ASP A 156 -7.36 13.23 1.17
CA ASP A 156 -7.66 11.87 1.64
C ASP A 156 -7.29 11.69 3.11
N GLY A 157 -7.93 10.72 3.76
CA GLY A 157 -7.76 10.45 5.18
C GLY A 157 -7.23 9.05 5.49
N HIS A 158 -6.57 8.97 6.64
CA HIS A 158 -6.10 7.75 7.29
C HIS A 158 -6.38 7.91 8.78
N ALA A 159 -7.50 7.37 9.25
CA ALA A 159 -8.00 7.65 10.59
C ALA A 159 -8.52 6.40 11.31
N PRO A 160 -7.68 5.36 11.52
CA PRO A 160 -8.11 4.13 12.16
C PRO A 160 -8.67 4.41 13.56
N LEU A 161 -9.84 3.86 13.87
CA LEU A 161 -10.52 3.95 15.17
C LEU A 161 -10.94 5.37 15.59
N LEU A 162 -10.76 6.39 14.74
CA LEU A 162 -11.15 7.77 15.05
C LEU A 162 -12.68 7.91 15.09
N SER A 163 -13.21 8.42 16.19
CA SER A 163 -14.65 8.46 16.46
C SER A 163 -15.09 9.76 17.15
N GLY A 164 -16.41 9.99 17.23
CA GLY A 164 -16.98 11.01 18.10
C GLY A 164 -16.59 12.44 17.70
N ARG A 165 -16.05 13.21 18.66
CA ARG A 165 -15.70 14.63 18.47
C ARG A 165 -14.42 14.80 17.67
N ASP A 166 -13.47 13.90 17.84
CA ASP A 166 -12.18 13.96 17.16
C ASP A 166 -12.36 13.67 15.67
N LEU A 167 -13.22 12.70 15.33
CA LEU A 167 -13.66 12.47 13.95
C LEU A 167 -14.33 13.72 13.34
N ASN A 168 -15.19 14.42 14.09
CA ASN A 168 -15.80 15.65 13.60
C ASN A 168 -14.77 16.75 13.35
N ALA A 169 -13.75 16.88 14.22
CA ALA A 169 -12.68 17.85 14.06
C ALA A 169 -11.81 17.54 12.83
N TYR A 170 -11.49 16.28 12.62
CA TYR A 170 -10.76 15.80 11.45
C TYR A 170 -11.49 16.08 10.12
N ILE A 171 -12.80 15.80 10.08
CA ILE A 171 -13.65 16.15 8.94
C ILE A 171 -13.73 17.67 8.75
N TYR A 172 -13.91 18.42 9.84
CA TYR A 172 -14.01 19.88 9.80
C TYR A 172 -12.73 20.54 9.28
N ALA A 173 -11.56 19.94 9.54
CA ALA A 173 -10.28 20.39 9.02
C ALA A 173 -10.16 20.21 7.48
N GLY A 174 -11.02 19.41 6.87
CA GLY A 174 -11.13 19.30 5.41
C GLY A 174 -10.93 17.90 4.84
N VAL A 175 -10.67 16.88 5.68
CA VAL A 175 -10.46 15.50 5.23
C VAL A 175 -11.79 14.84 4.81
N GLN A 176 -11.79 14.12 3.69
CA GLN A 176 -13.04 13.75 2.98
C GLN A 176 -13.23 12.25 2.77
N SER A 177 -12.21 11.43 2.97
CA SER A 177 -12.23 9.98 2.78
C SER A 177 -11.54 9.26 3.93
N ASP A 178 -11.71 7.94 3.97
CA ASP A 178 -10.97 7.04 4.85
C ASP A 178 -10.99 5.61 4.26
N HIS A 179 -9.84 4.93 4.29
CA HIS A 179 -9.70 3.51 3.92
C HIS A 179 -9.41 2.61 5.14
N GLU A 180 -9.23 3.19 6.33
CA GLU A 180 -8.77 2.50 7.54
C GLU A 180 -9.87 1.83 8.37
N CYS A 181 -11.10 1.81 7.87
CA CYS A 181 -12.20 1.16 8.57
C CYS A 181 -12.01 -0.36 8.64
N THR A 182 -12.01 -0.92 9.85
CA THR A 182 -11.91 -2.38 10.04
C THR A 182 -13.24 -3.03 10.43
N THR A 183 -14.21 -2.22 10.86
CA THR A 183 -15.52 -2.72 11.30
C THR A 183 -16.67 -1.96 10.66
N PHE A 184 -17.81 -2.65 10.49
CA PHE A 184 -19.05 -2.03 10.03
C PHE A 184 -19.46 -0.81 10.88
N ALA A 185 -19.30 -0.88 12.21
CA ALA A 185 -19.71 0.20 13.11
C ALA A 185 -18.91 1.48 12.87
N GLU A 186 -17.59 1.34 12.69
CA GLU A 186 -16.68 2.45 12.37
C GLU A 186 -16.99 3.04 11.00
N ALA A 187 -17.07 2.20 9.96
CA ALA A 187 -17.36 2.67 8.60
C ALA A 187 -18.72 3.37 8.51
N ARG A 188 -19.73 2.84 9.18
CA ARG A 188 -21.05 3.48 9.28
C ARG A 188 -20.98 4.82 9.99
N GLU A 189 -20.19 4.94 11.04
CA GLU A 189 -20.01 6.20 11.78
C GLU A 189 -19.42 7.30 10.88
N LYS A 190 -18.37 6.97 10.13
CA LYS A 190 -17.67 7.86 9.20
C LYS A 190 -18.56 8.23 8.01
N LEU A 191 -19.21 7.24 7.38
CA LEU A 191 -20.13 7.47 6.26
C LEU A 191 -21.27 8.43 6.62
N LEU A 192 -21.90 8.26 7.80
CA LEU A 192 -23.00 9.12 8.25
C LEU A 192 -22.57 10.57 8.49
N ARG A 193 -21.26 10.84 8.62
CA ARG A 193 -20.69 12.19 8.75
C ARG A 193 -20.17 12.75 7.42
N GLY A 194 -20.37 12.02 6.32
CA GLY A 194 -20.06 12.50 4.97
C GLY A 194 -18.70 12.07 4.43
N ILE A 195 -17.94 11.26 5.16
CA ILE A 195 -16.70 10.66 4.67
C ILE A 195 -17.02 9.64 3.56
N TYR A 196 -16.23 9.68 2.49
CA TYR A 196 -16.18 8.60 1.51
C TYR A 196 -15.48 7.39 2.11
N ILE A 197 -16.10 6.21 2.02
CA ILE A 197 -15.48 4.97 2.48
C ILE A 197 -14.80 4.30 1.30
N MET A 198 -13.47 4.23 1.36
CA MET A 198 -12.64 3.47 0.44
C MET A 198 -12.52 2.05 1.02
N ILE A 199 -13.30 1.12 0.51
CA ILE A 199 -13.32 -0.25 1.00
C ILE A 199 -12.10 -0.97 0.43
N ARG A 200 -11.10 -1.21 1.28
CA ARG A 200 -9.84 -1.84 0.89
C ARG A 200 -9.91 -3.35 0.78
N GLU A 201 -9.15 -3.88 -0.16
CA GLU A 201 -8.89 -5.30 -0.36
C GLU A 201 -7.42 -5.51 -0.78
N GLY A 202 -6.54 -5.33 0.20
CA GLY A 202 -5.08 -5.42 0.06
C GLY A 202 -4.52 -6.80 0.39
N SER A 203 -3.19 -6.88 0.57
CA SER A 203 -2.48 -8.14 0.83
C SER A 203 -2.72 -8.70 2.22
N THR A 204 -2.79 -7.85 3.25
CA THR A 204 -3.13 -8.27 4.62
C THR A 204 -4.50 -7.74 5.03
N GLU A 205 -4.82 -6.51 4.61
CA GLU A 205 -6.03 -5.78 4.98
C GLU A 205 -7.18 -6.10 4.03
N GLN A 206 -7.90 -7.18 4.33
CA GLN A 206 -9.05 -7.64 3.55
C GLN A 206 -10.36 -7.28 4.26
N ASN A 207 -10.76 -6.00 4.18
CA ASN A 207 -11.93 -5.49 4.91
C ASN A 207 -13.22 -5.51 4.09
N LEU A 208 -13.15 -5.84 2.80
CA LEU A 208 -14.29 -5.84 1.89
C LEU A 208 -15.48 -6.60 2.48
N ARG A 209 -15.27 -7.83 2.93
CA ARG A 209 -16.37 -8.66 3.46
C ARG A 209 -17.08 -8.04 4.67
N ASP A 210 -16.32 -7.41 5.56
CA ASP A 210 -16.85 -6.83 6.80
C ASP A 210 -17.55 -5.50 6.57
N LEU A 211 -17.14 -4.74 5.55
CA LEU A 211 -17.68 -3.42 5.24
C LEU A 211 -18.79 -3.43 4.19
N LEU A 212 -18.86 -4.45 3.33
CA LEU A 212 -19.87 -4.56 2.27
C LEU A 212 -21.33 -4.40 2.72
N PRO A 213 -21.76 -4.84 3.92
CA PRO A 213 -23.12 -4.58 4.40
C PRO A 213 -23.49 -3.09 4.49
N LEU A 214 -22.52 -2.19 4.41
CA LEU A 214 -22.73 -0.74 4.33
C LEU A 214 -23.25 -0.28 2.97
N VAL A 215 -23.02 -1.07 1.91
CA VAL A 215 -23.27 -0.69 0.53
C VAL A 215 -24.68 -1.09 0.09
N ASP A 216 -25.46 -0.10 -0.31
CA ASP A 216 -26.76 -0.27 -0.94
C ASP A 216 -26.94 0.78 -2.06
N ALA A 217 -28.13 0.84 -2.67
CA ALA A 217 -28.42 1.78 -3.76
C ALA A 217 -28.33 3.26 -3.33
N CYS A 218 -28.47 3.56 -2.04
CA CYS A 218 -28.36 4.89 -1.46
C CYS A 218 -26.92 5.25 -1.08
N THR A 219 -26.14 4.28 -0.58
CA THR A 219 -24.79 4.53 -0.05
C THR A 219 -23.67 4.29 -1.07
N ALA A 220 -23.89 3.47 -2.11
CA ALA A 220 -22.86 3.13 -3.09
C ALA A 220 -22.19 4.34 -3.76
N ALA A 221 -22.88 5.49 -3.85
CA ALA A 221 -22.32 6.75 -4.36
C ALA A 221 -21.21 7.37 -3.48
N ARG A 222 -21.06 6.89 -2.24
CA ARG A 222 -20.08 7.33 -1.23
C ARG A 222 -19.11 6.21 -0.84
N CYS A 223 -19.13 5.10 -1.56
CA CYS A 223 -18.21 3.99 -1.37
C CYS A 223 -17.41 3.75 -2.67
N CYS A 224 -16.12 3.45 -2.52
CA CYS A 224 -15.21 3.12 -3.61
C CYS A 224 -14.45 1.84 -3.23
N PHE A 225 -13.88 1.14 -4.21
CA PHE A 225 -12.87 0.12 -3.93
C PHE A 225 -11.48 0.76 -3.90
N ALA A 226 -10.62 0.24 -3.04
CA ALA A 226 -9.21 0.58 -2.94
C ALA A 226 -8.39 -0.72 -2.82
N THR A 227 -7.17 -0.74 -3.33
CA THR A 227 -6.25 -1.87 -3.05
C THR A 227 -5.26 -1.58 -1.95
N ASP A 228 -5.00 -0.30 -1.64
CA ASP A 228 -4.08 0.10 -0.58
C ASP A 228 -2.69 -0.53 -0.84
N ASP A 229 -2.21 -1.40 0.05
CA ASP A 229 -1.02 -2.21 -0.14
C ASP A 229 -1.34 -3.58 -0.73
N ARG A 230 -0.86 -3.86 -1.96
CA ARG A 230 -1.04 -5.17 -2.59
C ARG A 230 0.16 -5.64 -3.40
N HIS A 231 0.76 -6.75 -2.99
CA HIS A 231 1.89 -7.39 -3.66
C HIS A 231 1.56 -7.89 -5.09
N ALA A 232 2.58 -7.90 -5.96
CA ALA A 232 2.45 -8.34 -7.35
C ALA A 232 1.93 -9.77 -7.54
N ASP A 233 2.23 -10.71 -6.64
CA ASP A 233 1.76 -12.10 -6.76
C ASP A 233 0.25 -12.19 -6.58
N MET A 234 -0.31 -11.42 -5.65
CA MET A 234 -1.76 -11.32 -5.45
C MET A 234 -2.42 -10.60 -6.61
N LEU A 235 -1.82 -9.50 -7.10
CA LEU A 235 -2.32 -8.80 -8.29
C LEU A 235 -2.37 -9.73 -9.51
N ALA A 236 -1.34 -10.56 -9.71
CA ALA A 236 -1.27 -11.49 -10.84
C ALA A 236 -2.19 -12.71 -10.68
N ARG A 237 -2.33 -13.24 -9.46
CA ARG A 237 -3.10 -14.46 -9.18
C ARG A 237 -4.59 -14.19 -9.06
N GLU A 238 -4.94 -13.13 -8.34
CA GLU A 238 -6.32 -12.82 -7.96
C GLU A 238 -6.88 -11.68 -8.79
N GLY A 239 -6.07 -10.68 -9.14
CA GLY A 239 -6.48 -9.51 -9.90
C GLY A 239 -6.41 -8.25 -9.06
N HIS A 240 -7.11 -7.21 -9.51
CA HIS A 240 -7.05 -5.86 -8.98
C HIS A 240 -8.44 -5.38 -8.54
N ILE A 241 -8.99 -4.33 -9.16
CA ILE A 241 -10.37 -3.89 -8.88
C ILE A 241 -11.40 -4.88 -9.44
N ASP A 242 -11.07 -5.65 -10.48
CA ASP A 242 -11.91 -6.77 -10.94
C ASP A 242 -12.07 -7.85 -9.85
N ASP A 243 -11.02 -8.14 -9.07
CA ASP A 243 -11.09 -9.02 -7.91
C ASP A 243 -12.04 -8.48 -6.83
N CYS A 244 -11.97 -7.18 -6.54
CA CYS A 244 -12.87 -6.53 -5.60
C CYS A 244 -14.34 -6.69 -6.03
N ILE A 245 -14.64 -6.50 -7.32
CA ILE A 245 -15.99 -6.70 -7.88
C ILE A 245 -16.43 -8.16 -7.72
N ARG A 246 -15.58 -9.12 -8.10
CA ARG A 246 -15.89 -10.56 -7.98
C ARG A 246 -16.17 -10.95 -6.53
N LYS A 247 -15.34 -10.49 -5.58
CA LYS A 247 -15.53 -10.74 -4.14
C LYS A 247 -16.81 -10.09 -3.61
N ALA A 248 -17.13 -8.87 -4.06
CA ALA A 248 -18.34 -8.18 -3.66
C ALA A 248 -19.63 -8.86 -4.15
N VAL A 249 -19.65 -9.27 -5.42
CA VAL A 249 -20.77 -10.03 -5.99
C VAL A 249 -20.92 -11.39 -5.30
N ALA A 250 -19.80 -12.08 -5.01
CA ALA A 250 -19.82 -13.32 -4.24
C ALA A 250 -20.36 -13.15 -2.81
N CYS A 251 -20.24 -11.94 -2.23
CA CYS A 251 -20.82 -11.58 -0.94
C CYS A 251 -22.29 -11.10 -1.04
N GLY A 252 -22.88 -11.10 -2.23
CA GLY A 252 -24.29 -10.77 -2.46
C GLY A 252 -24.56 -9.30 -2.81
N LEU A 253 -23.54 -8.51 -3.14
CA LEU A 253 -23.73 -7.16 -3.69
C LEU A 253 -24.19 -7.25 -5.15
N GLU A 254 -25.15 -6.42 -5.55
CA GLU A 254 -25.58 -6.35 -6.95
C GLU A 254 -24.42 -5.83 -7.82
N VAL A 255 -24.24 -6.42 -9.01
CA VAL A 255 -23.12 -6.08 -9.90
C VAL A 255 -23.12 -4.60 -10.30
N GLU A 256 -24.28 -3.97 -10.45
CA GLU A 256 -24.41 -2.55 -10.76
C GLU A 256 -23.90 -1.66 -9.63
N GLN A 257 -24.06 -2.09 -8.37
CA GLN A 257 -23.53 -1.36 -7.21
C GLN A 257 -22.00 -1.50 -7.15
N ALA A 258 -21.47 -2.71 -7.37
CA ALA A 258 -20.04 -2.95 -7.44
C ALA A 258 -19.39 -2.14 -8.59
N LEU A 259 -19.99 -2.17 -9.77
CA LEU A 259 -19.56 -1.38 -10.92
C LEU A 259 -19.60 0.12 -10.65
N ARG A 260 -20.64 0.61 -9.98
CA ARG A 260 -20.74 2.02 -9.59
C ARG A 260 -19.58 2.41 -8.67
N MET A 261 -19.26 1.59 -7.66
CA MET A 261 -18.13 1.82 -6.76
C MET A 261 -16.80 1.86 -7.50
N ALA A 262 -16.59 0.92 -8.42
CA ALA A 262 -15.37 0.78 -9.22
C ALA A 262 -15.22 1.83 -10.33
N THR A 263 -16.24 2.66 -10.60
CA THR A 263 -16.24 3.60 -11.73
C THR A 263 -16.75 4.98 -11.32
N LEU A 264 -18.07 5.22 -11.32
CA LEU A 264 -18.68 6.53 -11.08
C LEU A 264 -18.45 7.09 -9.69
N SER A 265 -18.47 6.26 -8.64
CA SER A 265 -18.25 6.73 -7.27
C SER A 265 -16.80 7.16 -7.07
N ALA A 266 -15.84 6.34 -7.54
CA ALA A 266 -14.42 6.68 -7.55
C ALA A 266 -14.16 7.95 -8.37
N ALA A 267 -14.66 8.03 -9.61
CA ALA A 267 -14.53 9.24 -10.43
C ALA A 267 -15.15 10.48 -9.74
N GLY A 268 -16.30 10.30 -9.10
CA GLY A 268 -17.00 11.37 -8.38
C GLY A 268 -16.24 11.87 -7.15
N ARG A 269 -15.60 10.97 -6.38
CA ARG A 269 -14.78 11.30 -5.21
C ARG A 269 -13.66 12.29 -5.55
N PHE A 270 -13.06 12.13 -6.73
CA PHE A 270 -11.90 12.90 -7.18
C PHE A 270 -12.23 13.98 -8.22
N GLY A 271 -13.51 14.27 -8.46
CA GLY A 271 -13.93 15.30 -9.43
C GLY A 271 -13.61 14.96 -10.89
N LEU A 272 -13.40 13.69 -11.22
CA LEU A 272 -13.05 13.22 -12.56
C LEU A 272 -14.30 13.15 -13.45
N HIS A 273 -14.68 14.31 -14.00
CA HIS A 273 -15.87 14.45 -14.87
C HIS A 273 -15.65 13.96 -16.30
N ASP A 274 -14.46 13.46 -16.63
CA ASP A 274 -14.09 12.95 -17.95
C ASP A 274 -14.22 11.42 -18.05
N ARG A 275 -14.28 10.67 -16.95
CA ARG A 275 -14.28 9.19 -16.95
C ARG A 275 -15.36 8.58 -16.05
N GLY A 276 -15.31 7.26 -15.87
CA GLY A 276 -16.22 6.50 -15.00
C GLY A 276 -17.57 6.15 -15.62
N ALA A 277 -17.83 6.52 -16.88
CA ALA A 277 -19.06 6.16 -17.60
C ALA A 277 -18.83 6.09 -19.11
N ILE A 278 -19.54 5.18 -19.78
CA ILE A 278 -19.62 5.14 -21.25
C ILE A 278 -20.75 6.08 -21.68
N ALA A 279 -20.42 7.37 -21.82
CA ALA A 279 -21.39 8.41 -22.14
C ALA A 279 -20.75 9.51 -23.02
N PRO A 280 -21.53 10.21 -23.87
CA PRO A 280 -21.03 11.29 -24.72
C PRO A 280 -20.11 12.27 -23.97
N GLY A 281 -18.93 12.53 -24.53
CA GLY A 281 -17.95 13.46 -23.99
C GLY A 281 -17.04 12.88 -22.89
N ARG A 282 -17.26 11.64 -22.45
CA ARG A 282 -16.34 10.92 -21.56
C ARG A 282 -15.20 10.28 -22.35
N LEU A 283 -14.05 10.08 -21.73
CA LEU A 283 -12.97 9.25 -22.22
C LEU A 283 -13.50 7.85 -22.52
N ALA A 284 -13.09 7.31 -23.66
CA ALA A 284 -13.41 5.95 -24.07
C ALA A 284 -12.47 4.94 -23.39
N ASP A 285 -12.47 4.96 -22.06
CA ASP A 285 -11.82 3.98 -21.21
C ASP A 285 -12.86 2.94 -20.78
N PHE A 286 -12.68 1.70 -21.19
CA PHE A 286 -13.63 0.63 -20.93
C PHE A 286 -12.96 -0.74 -20.95
N CYS A 287 -13.57 -1.72 -20.30
CA CYS A 287 -13.20 -3.11 -20.45
C CYS A 287 -14.37 -3.95 -20.95
N VAL A 288 -14.03 -5.03 -21.63
CA VAL A 288 -14.94 -6.04 -22.14
C VAL A 288 -14.86 -7.22 -21.18
N VAL A 289 -16.00 -7.61 -20.63
CA VAL A 289 -16.12 -8.73 -19.69
C VAL A 289 -17.01 -9.82 -20.28
N ASP A 290 -16.69 -11.08 -20.00
CA ASP A 290 -17.39 -12.24 -20.58
C ASP A 290 -18.75 -12.50 -19.93
N ASP A 291 -18.80 -12.46 -18.61
CA ASP A 291 -19.93 -12.79 -17.76
C ASP A 291 -19.93 -11.81 -16.57
N PRO A 292 -21.02 -11.08 -16.31
CA PRO A 292 -21.07 -10.07 -15.25
C PRO A 292 -21.08 -10.67 -13.84
N ASP A 293 -21.53 -11.92 -13.67
CA ASP A 293 -21.52 -12.61 -12.37
C ASP A 293 -20.11 -13.10 -12.01
N ARG A 294 -19.33 -13.49 -13.03
CA ARG A 294 -17.92 -13.91 -12.86
C ARG A 294 -16.93 -12.77 -13.00
N PHE A 295 -17.34 -11.68 -13.64
CA PHE A 295 -16.59 -10.47 -13.91
C PHE A 295 -15.13 -10.71 -14.35
N ARG A 296 -14.93 -11.51 -15.41
CA ARG A 296 -13.59 -11.71 -15.96
C ARG A 296 -13.32 -10.73 -17.09
N VAL A 297 -12.25 -9.95 -16.95
CA VAL A 297 -11.80 -9.03 -17.99
C VAL A 297 -11.19 -9.81 -19.16
N ALA A 298 -11.76 -9.62 -20.35
CA ALA A 298 -11.29 -10.23 -21.59
C ALA A 298 -10.40 -9.28 -22.39
N ARG A 299 -10.71 -7.98 -22.38
CA ARG A 299 -9.95 -6.92 -23.07
C ARG A 299 -10.15 -5.58 -22.39
N THR A 300 -9.11 -4.75 -22.41
CA THR A 300 -9.14 -3.39 -21.89
C THR A 300 -8.85 -2.40 -23.02
N PHE A 301 -9.54 -1.27 -23.01
CA PHE A 301 -9.39 -0.19 -23.97
C PHE A 301 -9.08 1.11 -23.21
N LYS A 302 -8.05 1.82 -23.66
CA LYS A 302 -7.70 3.16 -23.17
C LYS A 302 -7.91 4.15 -24.30
N ARG A 303 -8.72 5.19 -24.07
CA ARG A 303 -9.03 6.24 -25.07
C ARG A 303 -9.46 5.61 -26.41
N GLY A 304 -10.27 4.56 -26.37
CA GLY A 304 -10.79 3.85 -27.55
C GLY A 304 -9.82 2.88 -28.23
N VAL A 305 -8.60 2.74 -27.73
CA VAL A 305 -7.57 1.87 -28.31
C VAL A 305 -7.40 0.65 -27.43
N ALA A 306 -7.45 -0.55 -28.02
CA ALA A 306 -7.21 -1.79 -27.29
C ALA A 306 -5.80 -1.75 -26.68
N VAL A 307 -5.72 -2.01 -25.38
CA VAL A 307 -4.45 -2.17 -24.69
C VAL A 307 -3.82 -3.47 -25.15
N VAL A 308 -2.58 -3.39 -25.62
CA VAL A 308 -1.78 -4.53 -26.04
C VAL A 308 -0.48 -4.51 -25.28
N ASP A 309 -0.02 -5.68 -24.83
CA ASP A 309 1.29 -5.80 -24.22
C ASP A 309 2.37 -5.52 -25.28
N THR A 310 3.12 -4.44 -25.09
CA THR A 310 4.22 -4.04 -25.99
C THR A 310 5.59 -4.45 -25.46
N GLY A 311 5.62 -5.23 -24.38
CA GLY A 311 6.80 -5.65 -23.64
C GLY A 311 7.25 -4.60 -22.62
N TYR A 312 8.02 -5.06 -21.64
CA TYR A 312 8.57 -4.23 -20.58
C TYR A 312 9.93 -3.63 -20.94
N ARG A 313 10.15 -2.37 -20.56
CA ARG A 313 11.45 -1.71 -20.57
C ARG A 313 11.74 -1.15 -19.18
N PRO A 314 12.73 -1.70 -18.46
CA PRO A 314 13.07 -1.20 -17.13
C PRO A 314 13.39 0.30 -17.13
N PRO A 315 12.79 1.09 -16.23
CA PRO A 315 13.09 2.50 -16.13
C PRO A 315 14.42 2.76 -15.42
N ALA A 316 14.92 4.00 -15.55
CA ALA A 316 16.04 4.45 -14.74
C ALA A 316 15.56 4.69 -13.31
N CYS A 317 15.87 3.74 -12.43
CA CYS A 317 15.41 3.74 -11.07
C CYS A 317 16.23 4.73 -10.20
N PRO A 318 15.60 5.52 -9.31
CA PRO A 318 16.33 6.28 -8.31
C PRO A 318 17.09 5.32 -7.37
N ALA A 319 18.32 5.70 -7.04
CA ALA A 319 19.13 4.93 -6.11
C ALA A 319 18.59 5.06 -4.68
N ALA A 320 18.56 3.94 -3.95
CA ALA A 320 18.28 3.94 -2.53
C ALA A 320 19.42 4.65 -1.74
N PRO A 321 19.13 5.61 -0.86
CA PRO A 321 20.12 6.12 0.08
C PRO A 321 20.48 5.01 1.08
N LEU A 322 21.67 4.43 0.92
CA LEU A 322 22.19 3.37 1.78
C LEU A 322 23.50 3.81 2.44
N ARG A 323 23.37 4.38 3.63
CA ARG A 323 24.47 4.65 4.56
C ARG A 323 24.25 3.78 5.79
N VAL A 324 24.49 2.49 5.63
CA VAL A 324 24.16 1.48 6.65
C VAL A 324 25.42 1.01 7.35
N ARG A 325 25.36 0.88 8.68
CA ARG A 325 26.28 0.04 9.44
C ARG A 325 25.57 -1.28 9.72
N VAL A 326 25.97 -2.34 9.03
CA VAL A 326 25.47 -3.70 9.34
C VAL A 326 25.80 -4.02 10.81
N PRO A 327 24.83 -4.47 11.62
CA PRO A 327 25.05 -4.69 13.03
C PRO A 327 26.06 -5.82 13.29
N GLU A 328 26.86 -5.66 14.34
CA GLU A 328 27.64 -6.74 14.93
C GLU A 328 26.81 -7.46 16.02
N PRO A 329 27.17 -8.68 16.46
CA PRO A 329 26.40 -9.41 17.48
C PRO A 329 26.18 -8.63 18.78
N GLY A 330 27.11 -7.71 19.13
CA GLY A 330 26.96 -6.85 20.30
C GLY A 330 25.89 -5.77 20.14
N ASP A 331 25.63 -5.29 18.93
CA ASP A 331 24.68 -4.21 18.65
C ASP A 331 23.22 -4.70 18.79
N ILE A 332 22.94 -5.98 18.53
CA ILE A 332 21.59 -6.57 18.63
C ILE A 332 21.39 -7.48 19.84
N ARG A 333 22.33 -7.45 20.80
CA ARG A 333 22.28 -8.30 21.99
C ARG A 333 21.21 -7.82 22.97
N ILE A 334 20.30 -8.73 23.33
CA ILE A 334 19.35 -8.51 24.43
C ILE A 334 20.01 -8.90 25.75
N THR A 335 19.81 -8.10 26.80
CA THR A 335 20.28 -8.41 28.16
C THR A 335 19.17 -8.13 29.17
N GLY A 336 19.15 -8.89 30.26
CA GLY A 336 18.14 -8.75 31.32
C GLY A 336 17.22 -9.95 31.47
N ARG A 337 16.38 -9.91 32.49
CA ARG A 337 15.34 -10.89 32.79
C ARG A 337 14.20 -10.17 33.47
N GLY A 338 12.96 -10.44 33.05
CA GLY A 338 11.79 -9.79 33.60
C GLY A 338 10.57 -9.92 32.69
N GLU A 339 9.56 -9.11 32.95
CA GLU A 339 8.42 -8.95 32.05
C GLU A 339 8.87 -8.09 30.85
N ALA A 340 8.89 -8.70 29.66
CA ALA A 340 9.24 -8.02 28.42
C ALA A 340 7.99 -7.71 27.60
N ARG A 341 8.05 -6.59 26.87
CA ARG A 341 7.08 -6.22 25.84
C ARG A 341 7.34 -7.04 24.57
N VAL A 342 6.28 -7.61 24.02
CA VAL A 342 6.33 -8.42 22.79
C VAL A 342 5.25 -7.91 21.85
N ILE A 343 5.64 -7.56 20.63
CA ILE A 343 4.74 -7.15 19.55
C ILE A 343 3.97 -8.38 19.10
N GLY A 344 2.68 -8.47 19.45
CA GLY A 344 1.82 -9.55 18.98
C GLY A 344 1.20 -9.18 17.63
N ILE A 345 1.52 -9.92 16.57
CA ILE A 345 0.85 -9.71 15.27
C ILE A 345 -0.60 -10.21 15.35
N VAL A 346 -1.49 -9.57 14.59
CA VAL A 346 -2.89 -9.98 14.47
C VAL A 346 -3.10 -10.50 13.04
N PRO A 347 -3.48 -11.78 12.86
CA PRO A 347 -3.69 -12.31 11.51
C PRO A 347 -4.70 -11.49 10.70
N GLY A 348 -4.32 -11.11 9.48
CA GLY A 348 -5.15 -10.34 8.54
C GLY A 348 -5.35 -8.88 8.91
N GLN A 349 -4.51 -8.30 9.77
CA GLN A 349 -4.56 -6.88 10.16
C GLN A 349 -3.15 -6.31 10.41
N ILE A 350 -2.95 -5.04 10.09
CA ILE A 350 -1.75 -4.25 10.45
C ILE A 350 -1.64 -3.84 11.93
N VAL A 351 -2.72 -3.89 12.70
CA VAL A 351 -2.69 -3.56 14.14
C VAL A 351 -1.94 -4.63 14.95
N THR A 352 -1.25 -4.21 16.01
CA THR A 352 -0.51 -5.10 16.92
C THR A 352 -1.10 -5.08 18.33
N ARG A 353 -0.71 -6.07 19.15
CA ARG A 353 -1.05 -6.15 20.58
C ARG A 353 0.20 -5.93 21.44
N ASP A 354 0.07 -5.16 22.52
CA ASP A 354 1.08 -5.06 23.60
C ASP A 354 1.03 -6.34 24.47
N LEU A 355 1.73 -7.39 24.05
CA LEU A 355 1.83 -8.63 24.82
C LEU A 355 2.96 -8.54 25.86
N ARG A 356 2.77 -9.23 26.99
CA ARG A 356 3.72 -9.25 28.10
C ARG A 356 4.08 -10.67 28.48
N TYR A 357 5.37 -10.98 28.41
CA TYR A 357 5.88 -12.30 28.78
C TYR A 357 7.06 -12.16 29.73
N THR A 358 7.08 -13.01 30.76
CA THR A 358 8.32 -13.19 31.53
C THR A 358 9.32 -13.97 30.69
N VAL A 359 10.46 -13.34 30.40
CA VAL A 359 11.54 -13.92 29.60
C VAL A 359 12.90 -13.66 30.26
N ASP A 360 13.84 -14.55 29.98
CA ASP A 360 15.26 -14.35 30.26
C ASP A 360 15.94 -14.12 28.91
N ALA A 361 16.78 -13.09 28.79
CA ALA A 361 17.45 -12.77 27.53
C ALA A 361 18.29 -13.93 26.97
N THR A 362 18.76 -14.84 27.83
CA THR A 362 19.51 -16.03 27.41
C THR A 362 18.64 -17.12 26.77
N ALA A 363 17.32 -17.01 26.91
CA ALA A 363 16.32 -17.91 26.32
C ALA A 363 15.59 -17.28 25.13
N ILE A 364 16.11 -16.17 24.58
CA ILE A 364 15.56 -15.49 23.42
C ILE A 364 16.54 -15.63 22.24
N PRO A 365 16.05 -15.99 21.05
CA PRO A 365 14.66 -16.31 20.69
C PRO A 365 14.09 -17.58 21.37
N ASP A 366 12.78 -17.59 21.61
CA ASP A 366 12.02 -18.70 22.20
C ASP A 366 11.02 -19.21 21.15
N THR A 367 11.44 -20.21 20.35
CA THR A 367 10.62 -20.74 19.25
C THR A 367 9.43 -21.57 19.73
N ASP A 368 9.47 -22.12 20.95
CA ASP A 368 8.36 -22.86 21.56
C ASP A 368 7.16 -21.94 21.86
N ARG A 369 7.45 -20.69 22.29
CA ARG A 369 6.43 -19.65 22.52
C ARG A 369 6.28 -18.68 21.35
N ASP A 370 7.01 -18.89 20.27
CA ASP A 370 7.12 -18.00 19.11
C ASP A 370 7.42 -16.56 19.53
N ILE A 371 8.48 -16.37 20.32
CA ILE A 371 8.98 -15.05 20.72
C ILE A 371 10.33 -14.85 20.03
N LEU A 372 10.29 -14.14 18.91
CA LEU A 372 11.43 -13.93 18.02
C LEU A 372 12.05 -12.55 18.22
N LYS A 373 13.31 -12.41 17.82
CA LYS A 373 13.99 -11.11 17.81
C LYS A 373 13.61 -10.35 16.55
N ALA A 374 13.16 -9.10 16.72
CA ALA A 374 12.96 -8.14 15.65
C ALA A 374 14.05 -7.07 15.72
N VAL A 375 14.64 -6.72 14.59
CA VAL A 375 15.71 -5.73 14.49
C VAL A 375 15.36 -4.72 13.41
N VAL A 376 15.50 -3.43 13.72
CA VAL A 376 15.39 -2.36 12.73
C VAL A 376 16.72 -1.61 12.68
N THR A 377 17.34 -1.57 11.50
CA THR A 377 18.64 -0.94 11.25
C THR A 377 18.46 0.33 10.43
N ASP A 378 19.00 1.44 10.96
CA ASP A 378 19.01 2.72 10.25
C ASP A 378 19.76 2.60 8.92
N ARG A 379 19.06 2.83 7.82
CA ARG A 379 19.65 2.76 6.49
C ARG A 379 20.19 4.08 5.96
N TYR A 380 19.89 5.19 6.62
CA TYR A 380 20.11 6.54 6.10
C TYR A 380 21.32 7.24 6.71
N ARG A 381 21.65 6.98 7.98
CA ARG A 381 22.64 7.76 8.74
C ARG A 381 23.67 6.92 9.50
N ALA A 382 23.62 5.59 9.36
CA ALA A 382 24.42 4.64 10.13
C ALA A 382 24.24 4.80 11.65
N GLY A 383 23.03 5.16 12.08
CA GLY A 383 22.65 5.43 13.47
C GLY A 383 22.62 4.21 14.39
N GLY A 384 22.66 2.99 13.84
CA GLY A 384 22.70 1.74 14.59
C GLY A 384 21.49 0.87 14.34
N SER A 385 21.14 0.02 15.32
CA SER A 385 20.00 -0.88 15.23
C SER A 385 19.24 -0.92 16.54
N GLY A 386 17.92 -0.87 16.45
CA GLY A 386 17.01 -1.07 17.56
C GLY A 386 16.54 -2.52 17.59
N VAL A 387 16.23 -3.00 18.80
CA VAL A 387 15.83 -4.39 19.03
C VAL A 387 14.49 -4.44 19.76
N GLY A 388 13.60 -5.30 19.26
CA GLY A 388 12.33 -5.64 19.88
C GLY A 388 12.10 -7.15 19.87
N LEU A 389 10.96 -7.56 20.42
CA LEU A 389 10.48 -8.94 20.38
C LEU A 389 9.14 -8.99 19.66
N VAL A 390 8.92 -10.04 18.87
CA VAL A 390 7.68 -10.24 18.12
C VAL A 390 7.15 -11.65 18.32
N GLN A 391 5.82 -11.78 18.35
CA GLN A 391 5.11 -13.06 18.39
C GLN A 391 4.12 -13.19 17.23
N GLY A 392 4.06 -14.39 16.66
CA GLY A 392 3.14 -14.83 15.60
C GLY A 392 3.82 -15.09 14.25
N PHE A 393 5.13 -14.87 14.14
CA PHE A 393 5.88 -15.11 12.89
C PHE A 393 6.10 -16.60 12.62
N GLY A 394 6.22 -17.45 13.65
CA GLY A 394 6.29 -18.90 13.52
C GLY A 394 7.65 -19.50 13.14
N LEU A 395 8.66 -18.69 12.82
CA LEU A 395 9.99 -19.18 12.41
C LEU A 395 10.61 -20.10 13.48
N GLN A 396 11.10 -21.25 13.02
CA GLN A 396 11.82 -22.24 13.83
C GLN A 396 13.33 -22.22 13.55
N GLU A 397 13.73 -21.73 12.38
CA GLU A 397 15.10 -21.53 11.92
C GLU A 397 15.14 -20.33 10.96
N GLY A 398 16.32 -19.79 10.67
CA GLY A 398 16.47 -18.73 9.69
C GLY A 398 16.17 -17.32 10.19
N ALA A 399 16.29 -16.40 9.24
CA ALA A 399 15.86 -15.02 9.38
C ALA A 399 15.28 -14.47 8.06
N LEU A 400 14.36 -13.52 8.22
CA LEU A 400 13.77 -12.71 7.16
C LEU A 400 14.30 -11.29 7.29
N ALA A 401 14.56 -10.61 6.17
CA ALA A 401 14.87 -9.18 6.17
C ALA A 401 14.29 -8.47 4.94
N GLY A 402 13.95 -7.20 5.11
CA GLY A 402 13.38 -6.35 4.06
C GLY A 402 13.83 -4.91 4.16
N SER A 403 13.91 -4.22 3.02
CA SER A 403 14.06 -2.76 2.96
C SER A 403 12.74 -2.01 2.78
N VAL A 404 11.61 -2.73 2.71
CA VAL A 404 10.26 -2.19 2.80
C VAL A 404 9.82 -2.30 4.26
N SER A 405 9.78 -1.16 4.96
CA SER A 405 9.38 -1.06 6.36
C SER A 405 8.64 0.23 6.62
N HIS A 406 7.31 0.23 6.47
CA HIS A 406 6.44 1.40 6.55
C HIS A 406 6.73 2.27 7.79
N ASP A 407 6.84 3.59 7.69
CA ASP A 407 7.00 4.40 6.46
C ASP A 407 8.44 4.90 6.30
N SER A 408 9.25 4.80 7.36
CA SER A 408 10.65 5.24 7.29
C SER A 408 11.48 4.36 6.38
N HIS A 409 11.07 3.12 6.14
CA HIS A 409 11.76 2.12 5.31
C HIS A 409 13.20 1.83 5.74
N ASN A 410 13.49 1.90 7.03
CA ASN A 410 14.71 1.31 7.57
C ASN A 410 14.75 -0.21 7.29
N ILE A 411 15.92 -0.83 7.39
CA ILE A 411 16.00 -2.28 7.14
C ILE A 411 15.41 -2.99 8.37
N VAL A 412 14.41 -3.82 8.15
CA VAL A 412 13.74 -4.60 9.20
C VAL A 412 14.07 -6.08 9.03
N ALA A 413 14.31 -6.78 10.14
CA ALA A 413 14.59 -8.20 10.14
C ALA A 413 13.96 -8.91 11.35
N VAL A 414 13.55 -10.17 11.15
CA VAL A 414 13.06 -11.08 12.20
C VAL A 414 13.76 -12.42 12.04
N GLY A 415 14.22 -13.03 13.13
CA GLY A 415 14.86 -14.33 13.05
C GLY A 415 15.03 -15.03 14.40
N VAL A 416 15.54 -16.26 14.32
CA VAL A 416 15.73 -17.12 15.50
C VAL A 416 17.16 -17.10 16.05
N ASP A 417 18.11 -16.51 15.34
CA ASP A 417 19.46 -16.28 15.84
C ASP A 417 20.12 -15.00 15.28
N ASP A 418 21.09 -14.49 16.04
CA ASP A 418 21.75 -13.21 15.74
C ASP A 418 22.60 -13.26 14.47
N GLY A 419 23.23 -14.41 14.18
CA GLY A 419 24.09 -14.56 13.01
C GLY A 419 23.29 -14.51 11.71
N GLU A 420 22.16 -15.19 11.68
CA GLU A 420 21.23 -15.20 10.54
C GLU A 420 20.54 -13.85 10.36
N ILE A 421 20.12 -13.18 11.44
CA ILE A 421 19.57 -11.81 11.36
C ILE A 421 20.60 -10.86 10.74
N ILE A 422 21.84 -10.87 11.24
CA ILE A 422 22.91 -10.00 10.73
C ILE A 422 23.21 -10.30 9.25
N ARG A 423 23.23 -11.59 8.88
CA ARG A 423 23.45 -12.00 7.49
C ARG A 423 22.31 -11.54 6.58
N ALA A 424 21.05 -11.68 7.01
CA ALA A 424 19.90 -11.24 6.23
C ALA A 424 19.93 -9.73 5.98
N ILE A 425 20.25 -8.94 7.02
CA ILE A 425 20.45 -7.47 6.90
C ILE A 425 21.60 -7.17 5.92
N GLY A 426 22.72 -7.89 6.04
CA GLY A 426 23.87 -7.74 5.15
C GLY A 426 23.54 -8.02 3.67
N GLU A 427 22.71 -9.02 3.40
CA GLU A 427 22.24 -9.34 2.05
C GLU A 427 21.32 -8.25 1.48
N VAL A 428 20.42 -7.67 2.29
CA VAL A 428 19.60 -6.52 1.88
C VAL A 428 20.50 -5.34 1.47
N VAL A 429 21.53 -5.04 2.28
CA VAL A 429 22.52 -3.99 1.96
C VAL A 429 23.28 -4.31 0.68
N ARG A 430 23.71 -5.56 0.48
CA ARG A 430 24.44 -6.00 -0.72
C ARG A 430 23.61 -5.83 -2.00
N LEU A 431 22.30 -6.04 -1.93
CA LEU A 431 21.38 -5.90 -3.06
C LEU A 431 21.08 -4.42 -3.40
N GLY A 432 21.37 -3.49 -2.51
CA GLY A 432 20.92 -2.11 -2.66
C GLY A 432 19.47 -1.89 -2.21
N GLY A 433 18.93 -2.82 -1.41
CA GLY A 433 17.52 -2.93 -1.09
C GLY A 433 16.91 -4.21 -1.68
N GLY A 434 16.00 -4.85 -0.94
CA GLY A 434 15.44 -6.14 -1.30
C GLY A 434 14.65 -6.81 -0.18
N LEU A 435 14.07 -7.95 -0.53
CA LEU A 435 13.52 -8.92 0.41
C LEU A 435 14.44 -10.16 0.42
N VAL A 436 14.71 -10.69 1.61
CA VAL A 436 15.68 -11.78 1.84
C VAL A 436 15.13 -12.79 2.84
N VAL A 437 15.33 -14.07 2.53
CA VAL A 437 15.26 -15.19 3.49
C VAL A 437 16.62 -15.88 3.55
N VAL A 438 17.12 -16.13 4.76
CA VAL A 438 18.34 -16.92 5.01
C VAL A 438 18.04 -18.10 5.94
N SER A 439 18.67 -19.24 5.70
CA SER A 439 18.70 -20.38 6.63
C SER A 439 19.94 -21.24 6.33
N GLY A 440 20.82 -21.46 7.30
CA GLY A 440 22.05 -22.24 7.11
C GLY A 440 22.93 -21.63 6.03
N ASP A 441 23.17 -22.35 4.92
CA ASP A 441 23.89 -21.81 3.76
C ASP A 441 22.96 -21.19 2.70
N ASP A 442 21.66 -21.44 2.76
CA ASP A 442 20.69 -21.03 1.75
C ASP A 442 20.33 -19.53 1.87
N VAL A 443 20.20 -18.88 0.72
CA VAL A 443 19.75 -17.49 0.60
C VAL A 443 18.76 -17.39 -0.56
N THR A 444 17.61 -16.78 -0.32
CA THR A 444 16.62 -16.45 -1.37
C THR A 444 16.37 -14.95 -1.35
N THR A 445 16.32 -14.33 -2.54
CA THR A 445 16.26 -12.87 -2.65
C THR A 445 15.32 -12.39 -3.75
N LEU A 446 14.70 -11.24 -3.49
CA LEU A 446 14.08 -10.36 -4.48
C LEU A 446 14.77 -9.00 -4.41
N PRO A 447 15.56 -8.61 -5.42
CA PRO A 447 16.17 -7.28 -5.46
C PRO A 447 15.10 -6.21 -5.69
N LEU A 448 15.21 -5.10 -4.96
CA LEU A 448 14.33 -3.94 -5.07
C LEU A 448 15.18 -2.71 -5.44
N GLU A 449 15.71 -2.71 -6.66
CA GLU A 449 16.73 -1.74 -7.10
C GLU A 449 16.21 -0.29 -7.15
N CYS A 450 14.90 -0.11 -7.20
CA CYS A 450 14.27 1.20 -7.25
C CYS A 450 13.95 1.67 -5.82
N ALA A 451 14.80 2.60 -5.34
CA ALA A 451 14.73 3.18 -4.00
C ALA A 451 14.75 2.16 -2.84
N GLY A 452 15.06 0.88 -3.08
CA GLY A 452 14.93 -0.16 -2.06
C GLY A 452 13.48 -0.59 -1.80
N LEU A 453 12.56 -0.25 -2.71
CA LEU A 453 11.11 -0.48 -2.59
C LEU A 453 10.53 -1.31 -3.73
N MET A 454 10.94 -1.03 -4.98
CA MET A 454 10.41 -1.69 -6.17
C MET A 454 11.52 -2.39 -6.96
N SER A 455 11.16 -3.47 -7.64
CA SER A 455 12.06 -4.21 -8.52
C SER A 455 11.99 -3.68 -9.95
N ALA A 456 13.14 -3.60 -10.61
CA ALA A 456 13.23 -3.26 -12.03
C ALA A 456 12.98 -4.47 -12.95
N LEU A 457 12.65 -5.65 -12.41
CA LEU A 457 12.37 -6.88 -13.15
C LEU A 457 10.93 -6.91 -13.71
N PRO A 458 10.64 -7.71 -14.76
CA PRO A 458 9.27 -7.94 -15.21
C PRO A 458 8.42 -8.57 -14.11
N HIS A 459 7.12 -8.25 -14.05
CA HIS A 459 6.26 -8.72 -12.97
C HIS A 459 6.22 -10.25 -12.87
N GLU A 460 6.32 -10.99 -13.98
CA GLU A 460 6.33 -12.46 -13.95
C GLU A 460 7.55 -13.00 -13.17
N GLU A 461 8.70 -12.33 -13.28
CA GLU A 461 9.90 -12.70 -12.51
C GLU A 461 9.78 -12.26 -11.05
N VAL A 462 9.23 -11.08 -10.78
CA VAL A 462 8.96 -10.59 -9.42
C VAL A 462 8.04 -11.56 -8.68
N VAL A 463 6.91 -11.95 -9.31
CA VAL A 463 5.96 -12.93 -8.78
C VAL A 463 6.63 -14.27 -8.51
N GLY A 464 7.44 -14.78 -9.45
CA GLY A 464 8.18 -16.03 -9.26
C GLY A 464 9.17 -15.98 -8.10
N ARG A 465 9.89 -14.87 -7.93
CA ARG A 465 10.83 -14.66 -6.83
C ARG A 465 10.15 -14.46 -5.49
N LEU A 466 9.03 -13.75 -5.45
CA LEU A 466 8.21 -13.58 -4.26
C LEU A 466 7.64 -14.93 -3.80
N GLY A 467 7.12 -15.73 -4.73
CA GLY A 467 6.70 -17.11 -4.41
C GLY A 467 7.85 -17.98 -3.90
N ALA A 468 9.07 -17.81 -4.40
CA ALA A 468 10.25 -18.52 -3.88
C ALA A 468 10.64 -18.07 -2.46
N LEU A 469 10.52 -16.76 -2.17
CA LEU A 469 10.73 -16.21 -0.82
C LEU A 469 9.69 -16.75 0.17
N GLU A 470 8.40 -16.72 -0.19
CA GLU A 470 7.32 -17.26 0.63
C GLU A 470 7.49 -18.76 0.87
N GLU A 471 7.80 -19.51 -0.17
CA GLU A 471 8.05 -20.95 -0.08
C GLU A 471 9.25 -21.26 0.81
N HIS A 472 10.30 -20.44 0.75
CA HIS A 472 11.44 -20.57 1.67
C HIS A 472 11.01 -20.27 3.10
N ALA A 473 10.42 -19.10 3.36
CA ALA A 473 9.97 -18.71 4.70
C ALA A 473 9.02 -19.75 5.32
N ARG A 474 8.08 -20.29 4.53
CA ARG A 474 7.14 -21.33 4.95
C ARG A 474 7.84 -22.63 5.37
N ARG A 475 8.92 -23.04 4.68
CA ARG A 475 9.73 -24.20 5.10
C ARG A 475 10.38 -24.00 6.48
N LEU A 476 10.72 -22.75 6.81
CA LEU A 476 11.30 -22.38 8.09
C LEU A 476 10.24 -22.23 9.20
N GLY A 477 8.95 -22.41 8.88
CA GLY A 477 7.83 -22.30 9.83
C GLY A 477 7.10 -20.95 9.81
N ALA A 478 7.45 -20.03 8.90
CA ALA A 478 6.84 -18.71 8.88
C ALA A 478 5.31 -18.75 8.65
N VAL A 479 4.63 -17.76 9.23
CA VAL A 479 3.24 -17.39 8.91
C VAL A 479 3.07 -17.07 7.41
N GLU A 480 1.85 -17.17 6.89
CA GLU A 480 1.52 -16.72 5.53
C GLU A 480 1.81 -15.22 5.36
N ASN A 481 2.28 -14.83 4.18
CA ASN A 481 2.65 -13.45 3.81
C ASN A 481 3.57 -12.75 4.84
N PRO A 482 4.69 -13.38 5.28
CA PRO A 482 5.45 -12.88 6.42
C PRO A 482 6.13 -11.54 6.14
N PHE A 483 6.40 -11.22 4.87
CA PHE A 483 6.98 -9.93 4.46
C PHE A 483 6.01 -8.76 4.62
N MET A 484 4.70 -8.99 4.53
CA MET A 484 3.71 -7.95 4.85
C MET A 484 3.73 -7.62 6.34
N TYR A 485 3.67 -8.63 7.22
CA TYR A 485 3.79 -8.37 8.66
C TYR A 485 5.13 -7.71 9.01
N LEU A 486 6.20 -8.13 8.35
CA LEU A 486 7.54 -7.58 8.54
C LEU A 486 7.57 -6.09 8.19
N SER A 487 6.95 -5.67 7.08
CA SER A 487 6.96 -4.27 6.64
C SER A 487 6.25 -3.33 7.62
N PHE A 488 5.27 -3.81 8.38
CA PHE A 488 4.52 -2.99 9.34
C PHE A 488 5.06 -2.98 10.77
N LEU A 489 6.12 -3.73 11.09
CA LEU A 489 6.67 -3.77 12.46
C LEU A 489 7.19 -2.41 12.94
N ALA A 490 7.56 -1.52 12.03
CA ALA A 490 8.11 -0.19 12.33
C ALA A 490 7.14 0.98 12.12
N LEU A 491 5.88 0.73 11.79
CA LEU A 491 4.92 1.80 11.48
C LEU A 491 4.34 2.45 12.75
N THR A 492 4.87 3.60 13.12
CA THR A 492 4.61 4.28 14.41
C THR A 492 3.28 5.02 14.51
N VAL A 493 2.46 5.00 13.46
CA VAL A 493 1.11 5.62 13.43
C VAL A 493 -0.03 4.64 13.65
N ILE A 494 0.25 3.32 13.70
CA ILE A 494 -0.75 2.28 13.92
C ILE A 494 -0.53 1.56 15.25
N PRO A 495 -1.53 1.49 16.15
CA PRO A 495 -1.38 0.89 17.48
C PRO A 495 -1.14 -0.63 17.46
N GLU A 496 -0.64 -1.25 18.55
CA GLU A 496 -0.29 -0.63 19.85
C GLU A 496 1.21 -0.42 20.08
N VAL A 497 2.06 -1.39 19.68
CA VAL A 497 3.51 -1.37 19.95
C VAL A 497 4.28 -1.75 18.68
N ARG A 498 5.40 -1.07 18.46
CA ARG A 498 6.26 -1.18 17.27
C ARG A 498 7.73 -1.29 17.66
N VAL A 499 8.59 -1.53 16.67
CA VAL A 499 10.05 -1.48 16.81
C VAL A 499 10.63 -0.51 15.79
N THR A 500 11.52 0.37 16.22
CA THR A 500 12.24 1.33 15.38
C THR A 500 13.75 1.10 15.50
N GLU A 501 14.57 1.87 14.80
CA GLU A 501 16.03 1.86 14.97
C GLU A 501 16.50 2.28 16.37
N ARG A 502 15.58 2.77 17.22
CA ARG A 502 15.83 3.17 18.61
C ARG A 502 15.39 2.11 19.62
N GLY A 503 14.65 1.08 19.21
CA GLY A 503 14.12 0.03 20.09
C GLY A 503 12.60 -0.04 20.06
N VAL A 504 11.98 -0.35 21.19
CA VAL A 504 10.52 -0.53 21.29
C VAL A 504 9.82 0.82 21.39
N PHE A 505 8.74 0.99 20.65
CA PHE A 505 7.94 2.22 20.62
C PHE A 505 6.49 1.91 20.99
N ASP A 506 5.94 2.63 21.99
CA ASP A 506 4.52 2.56 22.35
C ASP A 506 3.77 3.65 21.60
N VAL A 507 2.91 3.27 20.65
CA VAL A 507 2.18 4.21 19.79
C VAL A 507 1.12 5.00 20.58
N ARG A 508 0.58 4.42 21.67
CA ARG A 508 -0.45 5.09 22.48
C ARG A 508 0.15 6.15 23.38
N ALA A 509 1.31 5.85 23.99
CA ALA A 509 2.07 6.80 24.79
C ALA A 509 2.89 7.77 23.91
N PHE A 510 3.13 7.38 22.66
CA PHE A 510 3.90 8.10 21.65
C PHE A 510 5.35 8.36 22.11
N GLU A 511 5.97 7.34 22.70
CA GLU A 511 7.33 7.41 23.23
C GLU A 511 8.10 6.09 23.05
N ASP A 512 9.43 6.20 22.99
CA ASP A 512 10.31 5.05 23.07
C ASP A 512 10.24 4.46 24.50
N VAL A 513 10.00 3.15 24.62
CA VAL A 513 9.85 2.45 25.89
C VAL A 513 10.92 1.36 26.05
N PRO A 514 11.33 1.02 27.28
CA PRO A 514 12.27 -0.07 27.48
C PRO A 514 11.63 -1.42 27.09
N LEU A 515 12.45 -2.33 26.56
CA LEU A 515 12.01 -3.69 26.22
C LEU A 515 11.55 -4.47 27.46
N PHE A 516 12.25 -4.30 28.59
CA PHE A 516 11.89 -4.88 29.88
C PHE A 516 11.28 -3.80 30.79
N LEU A 517 10.21 -4.17 31.50
CA LEU A 517 9.52 -3.31 32.47
C LEU A 517 10.25 -3.17 33.81
#